data_AF-A0A2X2J5A1-F1
#
_entry.id   AF-A0A2X2J5A1-F1
#
_cell.length_a   1.000
_cell.length_b   1.000
_cell.length_c   1.000
_cell.angle_alpha   90.00
_cell.angle_beta   90.00
_cell.angle_gamma   90.00
#
_symmetry.space_group_name_H-M   'P 1'
#
loop_
_entity.id
_entity.type
_entity.pdbx_description
1 polymer ?
#
loop_
_entity_poly.entity_id
_entity_poly.type
_entity_poly.pdbx_seq_one_letter_code
_entity_poly.pdbx_strand_id
1 'polypeptide(L)'
;MTSNTSIDNEGHITQNLGLTETLLDDGNLSYSVQQGYNSEGKTANGSASMDYKGAFADARVGYNYSDNGSQQQLNYALSGSLVAHSQGITLGQSLGETNVLIAAPSAENTRVANSTGLKTDWRGYTVVPYATSYRENRIALDAASLKRNVDLENAVVNVVPTKGALVLAEFNAHAGARVLMKTSKQGIPLRFGAIATLDGIQTNSGIIDDDGSLYMSGLPAQGAITVRWGEAPDQICHISYQLTEQQINSAITRMDAICR
;
A
#
# COMPACT_ATOMS: atom_id res chain seq x y z
N MET A 1 -23.95 -13.79 -11.80
CA MET A 1 -25.08 -13.65 -12.75
C MET A 1 -26.37 -13.66 -11.96
N THR A 2 -27.24 -12.67 -12.18
CA THR A 2 -28.54 -12.53 -11.52
C THR A 2 -29.64 -12.52 -12.59
N SER A 3 -30.81 -13.05 -12.23
CA SER A 3 -32.01 -13.03 -13.07
C SER A 3 -33.21 -12.68 -12.20
N ASN A 4 -34.07 -11.78 -12.68
CA ASN A 4 -35.29 -11.40 -11.99
C ASN A 4 -36.45 -11.31 -13.00
N THR A 5 -37.65 -11.70 -12.57
CA THR A 5 -38.89 -11.59 -13.36
C THR A 5 -39.98 -10.99 -12.48
N SER A 6 -40.59 -9.90 -12.93
CA SER A 6 -41.70 -9.22 -12.23
C SER A 6 -42.93 -9.21 -13.13
N ILE A 7 -44.10 -9.34 -12.51
CA ILE A 7 -45.41 -9.28 -13.17
C ILE A 7 -46.25 -8.23 -12.44
N ASP A 8 -46.82 -7.27 -13.17
CA ASP A 8 -47.70 -6.26 -12.58
C ASP A 8 -49.18 -6.70 -12.53
N ASN A 9 -50.04 -5.83 -11.98
CA ASN A 9 -51.48 -6.10 -11.85
C ASN A 9 -52.23 -6.12 -13.19
N GLU A 10 -51.60 -5.64 -14.27
CA GLU A 10 -52.15 -5.64 -15.64
C GLU A 10 -51.65 -6.86 -16.45
N GLY A 11 -50.75 -7.67 -15.85
CA GLY A 11 -50.21 -8.89 -16.45
C GLY A 11 -48.94 -8.67 -17.26
N HIS A 12 -48.32 -7.50 -17.17
CA HIS A 12 -47.09 -7.16 -17.90
C HIS A 12 -45.87 -7.78 -17.23
N ILE A 13 -45.03 -8.40 -18.04
CA ILE A 13 -43.86 -9.16 -17.59
C ILE A 13 -42.60 -8.34 -17.88
N THR A 14 -41.83 -8.02 -16.84
CA THR A 14 -40.48 -7.47 -16.97
C THR A 14 -39.46 -8.53 -16.56
N GLN A 15 -38.51 -8.85 -17.45
CA GLN A 15 -37.42 -9.79 -17.21
C GLN A 15 -36.09 -9.06 -17.28
N ASN A 16 -35.23 -9.23 -16.26
CA ASN A 16 -33.91 -8.62 -16.20
C ASN A 16 -32.84 -9.69 -15.97
N LEU A 17 -31.80 -9.68 -16.79
CA LEU A 17 -30.60 -10.50 -16.68
C LEU A 17 -29.39 -9.60 -16.43
N GLY A 18 -28.56 -9.94 -15.44
CA GLY A 18 -27.40 -9.14 -15.05
C GLY A 18 -26.14 -9.97 -14.82
N LEU A 19 -25.00 -9.42 -15.22
CA LEU A 19 -23.66 -9.90 -14.88
C LEU A 19 -22.89 -8.77 -14.21
N THR A 20 -22.17 -9.09 -13.14
CA THR A 20 -21.27 -8.16 -12.45
C THR A 20 -20.05 -8.94 -11.99
N GLU A 21 -18.87 -8.42 -12.27
CA GLU A 21 -17.60 -9.06 -11.92
C GLU A 21 -16.55 -7.98 -11.62
N THR A 22 -15.54 -8.38 -10.85
CA THR A 22 -14.38 -7.56 -10.49
C THR A 22 -13.11 -8.15 -11.08
N LEU A 23 -12.32 -7.32 -11.74
CA LEU A 23 -11.06 -7.65 -12.39
C LEU A 23 -9.89 -6.91 -11.73
N LEU A 24 -8.67 -7.24 -12.20
CA LEU A 24 -7.37 -6.79 -11.71
C LEU A 24 -6.97 -7.40 -10.35
N ASP A 25 -5.67 -7.46 -10.10
CA ASP A 25 -5.08 -8.10 -8.91
C ASP A 25 -5.59 -7.47 -7.60
N ASP A 26 -5.89 -6.17 -7.63
CA ASP A 26 -6.39 -5.41 -6.47
C ASP A 26 -7.93 -5.37 -6.42
N GLY A 27 -8.64 -6.03 -7.36
CA GLY A 27 -10.10 -6.03 -7.46
C GLY A 27 -10.69 -4.64 -7.72
N ASN A 28 -9.90 -3.73 -8.30
CA ASN A 28 -10.20 -2.31 -8.39
C ASN A 28 -10.87 -1.91 -9.71
N LEU A 29 -11.17 -2.87 -10.58
CA LEU A 29 -12.02 -2.67 -11.75
C LEU A 29 -13.28 -3.51 -11.60
N SER A 30 -14.44 -2.89 -11.51
CA SER A 30 -15.74 -3.57 -11.56
C SER A 30 -16.40 -3.29 -12.89
N TYR A 31 -17.05 -4.29 -13.48
CA TYR A 31 -17.89 -4.08 -14.65
C TYR A 31 -19.26 -4.74 -14.44
N SER A 32 -20.30 -4.11 -14.97
CA SER A 32 -21.66 -4.65 -14.92
C SER A 32 -22.31 -4.57 -16.29
N VAL A 33 -23.04 -5.60 -16.68
CA VAL A 33 -23.82 -5.65 -17.92
C VAL A 33 -25.19 -6.19 -17.57
N GLN A 34 -26.23 -5.47 -17.97
CA GLN A 34 -27.61 -5.83 -17.68
C GLN A 34 -28.46 -5.68 -18.94
N GLN A 35 -29.38 -6.61 -19.13
CA GLN A 35 -30.33 -6.63 -20.22
C GLN A 35 -31.72 -6.87 -19.65
N GLY A 36 -32.63 -5.96 -19.96
CA GLY A 36 -34.03 -6.02 -19.59
C GLY A 36 -34.94 -6.14 -20.81
N TYR A 37 -36.09 -6.78 -20.60
CA TYR A 37 -37.16 -6.89 -21.57
C TYR A 37 -38.51 -6.68 -20.89
N ASN A 38 -39.32 -5.76 -21.40
CA ASN A 38 -40.68 -5.53 -20.95
C ASN A 38 -41.69 -5.98 -22.03
N SER A 39 -42.66 -6.82 -21.62
CA SER A 39 -43.72 -7.27 -22.51
C SER A 39 -44.70 -6.16 -22.89
N GLU A 40 -44.90 -5.17 -22.02
CA GLU A 40 -45.67 -3.96 -22.36
C GLU A 40 -44.81 -3.02 -23.22
N GLY A 41 -45.31 -2.64 -24.39
CA GLY A 41 -44.58 -1.79 -25.34
C GLY A 41 -43.47 -2.51 -26.14
N LYS A 42 -43.22 -3.81 -25.92
CA LYS A 42 -42.14 -4.58 -26.58
C LYS A 42 -40.79 -3.86 -26.53
N THR A 43 -40.45 -3.30 -25.37
CA THR A 43 -39.25 -2.50 -25.21
C THR A 43 -38.13 -3.33 -24.59
N ALA A 44 -36.96 -3.28 -25.22
CA ALA A 44 -35.72 -3.77 -24.67
C ALA A 44 -34.92 -2.60 -24.09
N ASN A 45 -34.35 -2.80 -22.92
CA ASN A 45 -33.43 -1.89 -22.28
C ASN A 45 -32.15 -2.63 -21.90
N GLY A 46 -31.03 -1.92 -21.86
CA GLY A 46 -29.79 -2.51 -21.43
C GLY A 46 -28.83 -1.45 -20.89
N SER A 47 -27.97 -1.89 -20.00
CA SER A 47 -26.91 -1.07 -19.43
C SER A 47 -25.60 -1.82 -19.41
N ALA A 48 -24.52 -1.09 -19.61
CA ALA A 48 -23.17 -1.53 -19.36
C ALA A 48 -22.48 -0.46 -18.53
N SER A 49 -21.84 -0.83 -17.43
CA SER A 49 -21.03 0.08 -16.63
C SER A 49 -19.66 -0.49 -16.34
N MET A 50 -18.70 0.40 -16.17
CA MET A 50 -17.33 0.11 -15.80
C MET A 50 -16.91 1.13 -14.74
N ASP A 51 -16.42 0.63 -13.61
CA ASP A 51 -16.04 1.39 -12.44
C ASP A 51 -14.60 1.04 -12.07
N TYR A 52 -13.70 2.01 -12.15
CA TYR A 52 -12.28 1.85 -11.83
C TYR A 52 -11.89 2.70 -10.62
N LYS A 53 -11.39 2.05 -9.57
CA LYS A 53 -10.83 2.69 -8.38
C LYS A 53 -9.30 2.76 -8.51
N GLY A 54 -8.80 3.90 -8.93
CA GLY A 54 -7.36 4.16 -9.00
C GLY A 54 -6.79 4.59 -7.66
N ALA A 55 -5.46 4.71 -7.59
CA ALA A 55 -4.78 5.24 -6.41
C ALA A 55 -5.04 6.74 -6.19
N PHE A 56 -5.25 7.48 -7.29
CA PHE A 56 -5.33 8.94 -7.30
C PHE A 56 -6.68 9.51 -7.77
N ALA A 57 -7.58 8.65 -8.26
CA ALA A 57 -8.92 9.03 -8.74
C ALA A 57 -9.77 7.78 -8.97
N ASP A 58 -11.08 7.96 -8.92
CA ASP A 58 -12.12 7.02 -9.29
C ASP A 58 -12.71 7.43 -10.64
N ALA A 59 -12.80 6.50 -11.59
CA ALA A 59 -13.39 6.73 -12.91
C ALA A 59 -14.57 5.79 -13.13
N ARG A 60 -15.66 6.30 -13.70
CA ARG A 60 -16.83 5.51 -14.08
C ARG A 60 -17.26 5.86 -15.49
N VAL A 61 -17.61 4.84 -16.26
CA VAL A 61 -18.21 4.97 -17.58
C VAL A 61 -19.42 4.05 -17.63
N GLY A 62 -20.54 4.55 -18.13
CA GLY A 62 -21.77 3.79 -18.25
C GLY A 62 -22.46 4.11 -19.56
N TYR A 63 -22.98 3.10 -20.23
CA TYR A 63 -23.81 3.23 -21.40
C TYR A 63 -25.15 2.59 -21.11
N ASN A 64 -26.24 3.31 -21.36
CA ASN A 64 -27.59 2.82 -21.18
C ASN A 64 -28.38 3.06 -22.47
N TYR A 65 -29.25 2.12 -22.81
CA TYR A 65 -30.24 2.30 -23.85
C TYR A 65 -31.61 1.81 -23.40
N SER A 66 -32.66 2.45 -23.87
CA SER A 66 -34.06 2.14 -23.57
C SER A 66 -34.94 2.32 -24.82
N ASP A 67 -36.16 1.80 -24.76
CA ASP A 67 -37.18 1.94 -25.80
C ASP A 67 -36.69 1.48 -27.19
N ASN A 68 -36.19 0.25 -27.26
CA ASN A 68 -35.65 -0.35 -28.50
C ASN A 68 -34.51 0.47 -29.14
N GLY A 69 -33.77 1.22 -28.32
CA GLY A 69 -32.63 2.01 -28.75
C GLY A 69 -32.97 3.42 -29.24
N SER A 70 -34.22 3.87 -29.08
CA SER A 70 -34.63 5.25 -29.36
C SER A 70 -33.97 6.24 -28.38
N GLN A 71 -33.71 5.79 -27.16
CA GLN A 71 -33.02 6.53 -26.12
C GLN A 71 -31.67 5.88 -25.83
N GLN A 72 -30.61 6.66 -25.94
CA GLN A 72 -29.24 6.24 -25.67
C GLN A 72 -28.57 7.29 -24.81
N GLN A 73 -27.90 6.84 -23.75
CA GLN A 73 -27.22 7.73 -22.81
C GLN A 73 -25.84 7.18 -22.52
N LEU A 74 -24.83 8.02 -22.74
CA LEU A 74 -23.45 7.77 -22.32
C LEU A 74 -23.15 8.63 -21.10
N ASN A 75 -22.80 7.99 -20.00
CA ASN A 75 -22.44 8.61 -18.73
C ASN A 75 -20.95 8.41 -18.48
N TYR A 76 -20.28 9.45 -18.01
CA TYR A 76 -18.89 9.40 -17.59
C TYR A 76 -18.74 10.23 -16.32
N ALA A 77 -17.96 9.74 -15.37
CA ALA A 77 -17.68 10.45 -14.13
C ALA A 77 -16.22 10.22 -13.74
N LEU A 78 -15.57 11.28 -13.28
CA LEU A 78 -14.25 11.25 -12.69
C LEU A 78 -14.34 11.97 -11.35
N SER A 79 -13.97 11.28 -10.28
CA SER A 79 -13.97 11.83 -8.92
C SER A 79 -12.64 11.51 -8.24
N GLY A 80 -12.23 12.35 -7.31
CA GLY A 80 -10.96 12.17 -6.60
C GLY A 80 -10.79 13.28 -5.58
N SER A 81 -9.61 13.38 -5.02
CA SER A 81 -9.28 14.39 -4.04
C SER A 81 -7.88 14.95 -4.20
N LEU A 82 -7.72 16.15 -3.68
CA LEU A 82 -6.46 16.86 -3.57
C LEU A 82 -6.31 17.32 -2.13
N VAL A 83 -5.25 16.86 -1.47
CA VAL A 83 -4.92 17.22 -0.09
C VAL A 83 -3.63 18.02 -0.09
N ALA A 84 -3.70 19.25 0.41
CA ALA A 84 -2.53 20.07 0.68
C ALA A 84 -2.13 19.93 2.16
N HIS A 85 -0.86 19.58 2.40
CA HIS A 85 -0.30 19.35 3.73
C HIS A 85 1.13 19.89 3.80
N SER A 86 1.76 19.84 4.98
CA SER A 86 3.09 20.43 5.22
C SER A 86 4.19 19.83 4.34
N GLN A 87 4.03 18.60 3.84
CA GLN A 87 5.00 17.99 2.93
C GLN A 87 4.67 18.24 1.45
N GLY A 88 3.48 18.74 1.09
CA GLY A 88 3.14 19.08 -0.30
C GLY A 88 1.68 18.82 -0.65
N ILE A 89 1.46 18.31 -1.85
CA ILE A 89 0.14 17.98 -2.37
C ILE A 89 0.10 16.49 -2.69
N THR A 90 -0.94 15.81 -2.20
CA THR A 90 -1.22 14.40 -2.50
C THR A 90 -2.59 14.28 -3.13
N LEU A 91 -2.66 13.53 -4.23
CA LEU A 91 -3.91 13.16 -4.89
C LEU A 91 -4.42 11.84 -4.32
N GLY A 92 -5.73 11.64 -4.32
CA GLY A 92 -6.32 10.41 -3.80
C GLY A 92 -7.71 10.13 -4.35
N GLN A 93 -8.27 9.01 -3.91
CA GLN A 93 -9.68 8.69 -4.12
C GLN A 93 -10.58 9.74 -3.47
N SER A 94 -11.87 9.71 -3.80
CA SER A 94 -12.87 10.60 -3.22
C SER A 94 -12.90 10.48 -1.69
N LEU A 95 -12.76 11.60 -0.97
CA LEU A 95 -12.64 11.60 0.49
C LEU A 95 -14.01 11.46 1.16
N GLY A 96 -14.02 10.70 2.27
CA GLY A 96 -15.10 10.69 3.23
C GLY A 96 -14.96 11.81 4.27
N GLU A 97 -15.71 11.69 5.35
CA GLU A 97 -15.73 12.69 6.42
C GLU A 97 -14.41 12.72 7.22
N THR A 98 -13.85 11.54 7.52
CA THR A 98 -12.62 11.41 8.32
C THR A 98 -11.60 10.59 7.53
N ASN A 99 -10.37 11.11 7.44
CA ASN A 99 -9.37 10.64 6.49
C ASN A 99 -8.01 10.46 7.19
N VAL A 100 -7.14 9.65 6.59
CA VAL A 100 -5.77 9.48 7.08
C VAL A 100 -4.78 9.73 5.95
N LEU A 101 -3.85 10.66 6.17
CA LEU A 101 -2.70 10.89 5.30
C LEU A 101 -1.60 9.90 5.68
N ILE A 102 -1.22 9.02 4.76
CA ILE A 102 -0.04 8.17 4.91
C ILE A 102 1.17 8.95 4.41
N ALA A 103 2.20 9.03 5.24
CA ALA A 103 3.51 9.54 4.85
C ALA A 103 4.55 8.43 5.04
N ALA A 104 4.98 7.84 3.93
CA ALA A 104 5.99 6.80 3.88
C ALA A 104 7.09 7.17 2.87
N PRO A 105 7.90 8.22 3.12
CA PRO A 105 8.93 8.64 2.19
C PRO A 105 9.80 7.46 1.77
N SER A 106 10.10 7.34 0.48
CA SER A 106 10.83 6.21 -0.13
C SER A 106 10.06 4.90 -0.33
N ALA A 107 8.85 4.75 0.22
CA ALA A 107 7.95 3.62 -0.08
C ALA A 107 6.96 3.99 -1.19
N GLU A 108 7.45 4.16 -2.42
CA GLU A 108 6.61 4.47 -3.58
C GLU A 108 5.80 3.25 -4.09
N ASN A 109 4.66 3.50 -4.74
CA ASN A 109 3.80 2.48 -5.36
C ASN A 109 3.45 1.29 -4.44
N THR A 110 3.40 1.56 -3.15
CA THR A 110 3.17 0.57 -2.09
C THR A 110 1.69 0.53 -1.78
N ARG A 111 1.10 -0.67 -1.79
CA ARG A 111 -0.32 -0.87 -1.51
C ARG A 111 -0.62 -0.61 -0.04
N VAL A 112 -1.80 -0.04 0.19
CA VAL A 112 -2.39 0.05 1.53
C VAL A 112 -3.23 -1.19 1.77
N ALA A 113 -2.98 -1.91 2.85
CA ALA A 113 -3.73 -3.11 3.19
C ALA A 113 -5.20 -2.79 3.41
N ASN A 114 -6.08 -3.74 3.04
CA ASN A 114 -7.54 -3.61 3.15
C ASN A 114 -8.15 -2.39 2.42
N SER A 115 -7.43 -1.80 1.47
CA SER A 115 -7.89 -0.65 0.68
C SER A 115 -7.75 -0.93 -0.81
N THR A 116 -8.88 -1.16 -1.49
CA THR A 116 -8.93 -1.46 -2.92
C THR A 116 -8.34 -0.34 -3.77
N GLY A 117 -7.34 -0.66 -4.59
CA GLY A 117 -6.72 0.25 -5.55
C GLY A 117 -5.84 1.36 -4.95
N LEU A 118 -5.71 1.43 -3.62
CA LEU A 118 -4.98 2.51 -2.95
C LEU A 118 -3.48 2.20 -2.87
N LYS A 119 -2.67 3.11 -3.40
CA LYS A 119 -1.20 3.02 -3.42
C LYS A 119 -0.57 4.36 -3.07
N THR A 120 0.64 4.32 -2.52
CA THR A 120 1.48 5.51 -2.36
C THR A 120 1.91 6.06 -3.71
N ASP A 121 1.98 7.39 -3.80
CA ASP A 121 2.53 8.09 -4.94
C ASP A 121 4.05 7.87 -5.08
N TRP A 122 4.64 8.49 -6.09
CA TRP A 122 6.08 8.47 -6.37
C TRP A 122 6.93 9.07 -5.25
N ARG A 123 6.33 9.79 -4.29
CA ARG A 123 6.98 10.37 -3.12
C ARG A 123 6.77 9.54 -1.85
N GLY A 124 5.90 8.53 -1.89
CA GLY A 124 5.53 7.72 -0.73
C GLY A 124 4.30 8.20 0.04
N TYR A 125 3.44 9.02 -0.55
CA TYR A 125 2.26 9.60 0.11
C TYR A 125 0.96 9.08 -0.51
N THR A 126 -0.06 8.89 0.33
CA THR A 126 -1.43 8.60 -0.13
C THR A 126 -2.44 8.97 0.95
N VAL A 127 -3.70 9.07 0.58
CA VAL A 127 -4.78 9.41 1.52
C VAL A 127 -5.77 8.27 1.59
N VAL A 128 -5.95 7.70 2.77
CA VAL A 128 -7.01 6.73 3.05
C VAL A 128 -8.33 7.52 3.17
N PRO A 129 -9.31 7.26 2.29
CA PRO A 129 -10.51 8.09 2.17
C PRO A 129 -11.55 7.83 3.28
N TYR A 130 -11.35 6.83 4.14
CA TYR A 130 -12.27 6.51 5.23
C TYR A 130 -11.51 6.05 6.47
N ALA A 131 -11.86 6.64 7.61
CA ALA A 131 -11.48 6.18 8.93
C ALA A 131 -12.63 6.37 9.92
N THR A 132 -12.70 5.51 10.93
CA THR A 132 -13.71 5.58 11.98
C THR A 132 -13.30 6.61 13.04
N SER A 133 -14.11 7.66 13.22
CA SER A 133 -13.83 8.71 14.21
C SER A 133 -13.91 8.16 15.63
N TYR A 134 -13.07 8.68 16.54
CA TYR A 134 -12.98 8.33 17.96
C TYR A 134 -12.67 6.84 18.23
N ARG A 135 -12.10 6.15 17.24
CA ARG A 135 -11.69 4.75 17.33
C ARG A 135 -10.28 4.58 16.80
N GLU A 136 -9.62 3.54 17.27
CA GLU A 136 -8.33 3.12 16.72
C GLU A 136 -8.54 2.54 15.32
N ASN A 137 -7.83 3.12 14.35
CA ASN A 137 -7.81 2.67 12.97
C ASN A 137 -6.42 2.12 12.68
N ARG A 138 -6.37 0.84 12.31
CA ARG A 138 -5.14 0.15 11.91
C ARG A 138 -4.81 0.47 10.46
N ILE A 139 -3.78 1.26 10.23
CA ILE A 139 -3.28 1.62 8.90
C ILE A 139 -2.07 0.75 8.63
N ALA A 140 -2.08 0.01 7.53
CA ALA A 140 -0.99 -0.91 7.22
C ALA A 140 -0.59 -0.81 5.75
N LEU A 141 0.71 -0.87 5.51
CA LEU A 141 1.28 -0.98 4.17
C LEU A 141 1.59 -2.45 3.87
N ASP A 142 1.30 -2.87 2.64
CA ASP A 142 1.60 -4.22 2.17
C ASP A 142 3.10 -4.33 1.85
N ALA A 143 3.86 -4.94 2.77
CA ALA A 143 5.29 -5.18 2.60
C ALA A 143 5.63 -6.01 1.36
N ALA A 144 4.71 -6.83 0.83
CA ALA A 144 4.94 -7.59 -0.40
C ALA A 144 4.90 -6.71 -1.66
N SER A 145 4.32 -5.51 -1.58
CA SER A 145 4.28 -4.54 -2.66
C SER A 145 5.47 -3.57 -2.68
N LEU A 146 6.30 -3.58 -1.64
CA LEU A 146 7.49 -2.73 -1.56
C LEU A 146 8.49 -3.07 -2.66
N LYS A 147 9.27 -2.07 -3.06
CA LYS A 147 10.49 -2.31 -3.84
C LYS A 147 11.46 -3.20 -3.07
N ARG A 148 12.26 -4.00 -3.79
CA ARG A 148 13.18 -4.98 -3.19
C ARG A 148 14.22 -4.36 -2.25
N ASN A 149 14.63 -3.12 -2.55
CA ASN A 149 15.59 -2.33 -1.80
C ASN A 149 14.91 -1.34 -0.84
N VAL A 150 13.66 -1.60 -0.42
CA VAL A 150 12.96 -0.78 0.59
C VAL A 150 12.43 -1.71 1.66
N ASP A 151 12.58 -1.29 2.90
CA ASP A 151 12.01 -1.97 4.06
C ASP A 151 11.28 -0.97 4.95
N LEU A 152 10.34 -1.45 5.75
CA LEU A 152 9.59 -0.63 6.71
C LEU A 152 10.00 -1.02 8.13
N GLU A 153 10.31 -0.04 8.97
CA GLU A 153 10.54 -0.28 10.40
C GLU A 153 9.28 -0.85 11.06
N ASN A 154 8.13 -0.24 10.75
CA ASN A 154 6.81 -0.70 11.15
C ASN A 154 5.89 -0.70 9.94
N ALA A 155 5.37 -1.87 9.56
CA ALA A 155 4.39 -1.98 8.46
C ALA A 155 2.97 -1.62 8.88
N VAL A 156 2.75 -1.33 10.17
CA VAL A 156 1.44 -1.04 10.77
C VAL A 156 1.56 0.13 11.72
N VAL A 157 0.67 1.11 11.58
CA VAL A 157 0.55 2.28 12.43
C VAL A 157 -0.91 2.45 12.82
N ASN A 158 -1.17 2.73 14.09
CA ASN A 158 -2.52 2.95 14.60
C ASN A 158 -2.77 4.44 14.84
N VAL A 159 -3.92 4.94 14.40
CA VAL A 159 -4.32 6.34 14.58
C VAL A 159 -5.74 6.45 15.13
N VAL A 160 -6.00 7.49 15.92
CA VAL A 160 -7.32 7.76 16.52
C VAL A 160 -7.81 9.14 16.07
N PRO A 161 -8.49 9.25 14.91
CA PRO A 161 -8.92 10.54 14.39
C PRO A 161 -10.20 11.04 15.07
N THR A 162 -10.33 12.35 15.23
CA THR A 162 -11.61 12.98 15.57
C THR A 162 -12.47 13.12 14.32
N LYS A 163 -13.76 13.44 14.49
CA LYS A 163 -14.68 13.64 13.37
C LYS A 163 -14.21 14.80 12.48
N GLY A 164 -14.10 14.56 11.17
CA GLY A 164 -13.63 15.59 10.23
C GLY A 164 -12.11 15.71 10.12
N ALA A 165 -11.34 14.92 10.88
CA ALA A 165 -9.89 15.05 10.90
C ALA A 165 -9.23 14.43 9.67
N LEU A 166 -8.11 15.04 9.27
CA LEU A 166 -7.08 14.43 8.44
C LEU A 166 -5.88 14.15 9.34
N VAL A 167 -5.73 12.90 9.78
CA VAL A 167 -4.65 12.50 10.68
C VAL A 167 -3.47 11.94 9.89
N LEU A 168 -2.26 12.23 10.34
CA LEU A 168 -1.03 11.72 9.74
C LEU A 168 -0.68 10.33 10.32
N ALA A 169 -0.42 9.37 9.44
CA ALA A 169 0.18 8.08 9.76
C ALA A 169 1.57 8.03 9.13
N GLU A 170 2.61 8.17 9.95
CA GLU A 170 4.01 8.18 9.51
C GLU A 170 4.60 6.77 9.51
N PHE A 171 5.21 6.39 8.39
CA PHE A 171 5.92 5.13 8.21
C PHE A 171 7.39 5.42 7.91
N ASN A 172 8.29 4.87 8.72
CA ASN A 172 9.71 4.94 8.48
C ASN A 172 10.11 3.87 7.47
N ALA A 173 10.32 4.28 6.22
CA ALA A 173 10.84 3.41 5.18
C ALA A 173 12.34 3.66 4.98
N HIS A 174 13.09 2.57 4.89
CA HIS A 174 14.52 2.57 4.68
C HIS A 174 14.83 2.10 3.26
N ALA A 175 15.16 3.04 2.38
CA ALA A 175 15.65 2.72 1.04
C ALA A 175 17.14 2.42 1.05
N GLY A 176 17.51 1.25 0.54
CA GLY A 176 18.87 0.75 0.47
C GLY A 176 18.92 -0.77 0.52
N ALA A 177 20.13 -1.31 0.60
CA ALA A 177 20.30 -2.75 0.63
C ALA A 177 19.77 -3.37 1.93
N ARG A 178 19.23 -4.58 1.81
CA ARG A 178 18.83 -5.43 2.93
C ARG A 178 19.86 -6.52 3.10
N VAL A 179 20.55 -6.52 4.23
CA VAL A 179 21.69 -7.41 4.47
C VAL A 179 21.48 -8.20 5.74
N LEU A 180 21.70 -9.51 5.64
CA LEU A 180 21.83 -10.43 6.76
C LEU A 180 23.31 -10.81 6.89
N MET A 181 23.96 -10.31 7.92
CA MET A 181 25.38 -10.51 8.18
C MET A 181 25.60 -11.55 9.26
N LYS A 182 26.51 -12.51 9.04
CA LYS A 182 27.08 -13.33 10.12
C LYS A 182 28.24 -12.59 10.74
N THR A 183 28.07 -12.14 11.98
CA THR A 183 29.03 -11.27 12.65
C THR A 183 29.95 -12.06 13.56
N SER A 184 31.25 -11.75 13.54
CA SER A 184 32.22 -12.38 14.43
C SER A 184 33.35 -11.43 14.84
N LYS A 185 33.86 -11.58 16.06
CA LYS A 185 35.07 -10.93 16.57
C LYS A 185 36.08 -12.02 16.93
N GLN A 186 37.24 -12.00 16.29
CA GLN A 186 38.29 -13.02 16.46
C GLN A 186 37.80 -14.47 16.24
N GLY A 187 36.87 -14.67 15.29
CA GLY A 187 36.30 -15.98 14.98
C GLY A 187 35.18 -16.43 15.92
N ILE A 188 34.85 -15.65 16.95
CA ILE A 188 33.74 -15.92 17.88
C ILE A 188 32.53 -15.07 17.44
N PRO A 189 31.33 -15.65 17.30
CA PRO A 189 30.12 -14.88 17.01
C PRO A 189 29.86 -13.77 18.03
N LEU A 190 29.34 -12.63 17.57
CA LEU A 190 28.96 -11.56 18.49
C LEU A 190 27.78 -12.00 19.36
N ARG A 191 27.68 -11.40 20.55
CA ARG A 191 26.71 -11.78 21.56
C ARG A 191 25.29 -11.35 21.17
N PHE A 192 24.32 -12.18 21.52
CA PHE A 192 22.90 -11.83 21.47
C PHE A 192 22.62 -10.50 22.18
N GLY A 193 21.77 -9.67 21.58
CA GLY A 193 21.35 -8.40 22.15
C GLY A 193 22.35 -7.26 21.97
N ALA A 194 23.48 -7.49 21.31
CA ALA A 194 24.37 -6.40 20.91
C ALA A 194 23.65 -5.48 19.90
N ILE A 195 23.78 -4.17 20.10
CA ILE A 195 23.13 -3.16 19.26
C ILE A 195 24.13 -2.73 18.19
N ALA A 196 23.72 -2.84 16.93
CA ALA A 196 24.46 -2.39 15.77
C ALA A 196 23.82 -1.11 15.22
N THR A 197 24.61 -0.08 14.99
CA THR A 197 24.13 1.22 14.47
C THR A 197 24.94 1.59 13.23
N LEU A 198 24.28 2.02 12.16
CA LEU A 198 24.96 2.54 10.98
C LEU A 198 25.60 3.91 11.29
N ASP A 199 26.90 4.03 11.02
CA ASP A 199 27.63 5.27 11.29
C ASP A 199 27.04 6.42 10.46
N GLY A 200 26.76 7.55 11.12
CA GLY A 200 26.13 8.73 10.52
C GLY A 200 24.60 8.70 10.47
N ILE A 201 23.94 7.56 10.72
CA ILE A 201 22.47 7.43 10.74
C ILE A 201 22.05 6.66 11.99
N GLN A 202 21.91 7.38 13.11
CA GLN A 202 21.56 6.81 14.41
C GLN A 202 20.22 6.06 14.42
N THR A 203 19.27 6.43 13.56
CA THR A 203 17.96 5.79 13.45
C THR A 203 18.00 4.44 12.73
N ASN A 204 19.09 4.13 12.00
CA ASN A 204 19.25 2.84 11.34
C ASN A 204 20.07 1.93 12.24
N SER A 205 19.36 1.15 13.06
CA SER A 205 19.94 0.21 14.00
C SER A 205 19.37 -1.20 13.85
N GLY A 206 20.16 -2.21 14.19
CA GLY A 206 19.75 -3.60 14.28
C GLY A 206 20.24 -4.23 15.57
N ILE A 207 19.74 -5.43 15.86
CA ILE A 207 20.13 -6.22 17.03
C ILE A 207 20.73 -7.54 16.54
N ILE A 208 21.79 -7.98 17.20
CA ILE A 208 22.42 -9.27 16.91
C ILE A 208 21.61 -10.38 17.57
N ASP A 209 21.25 -11.38 16.76
CA ASP A 209 20.51 -12.57 17.17
C ASP A 209 21.41 -13.62 17.85
N ASP A 210 20.80 -14.69 18.35
CA ASP A 210 21.47 -15.73 19.15
C ASP A 210 22.56 -16.48 18.38
N ASP A 211 22.39 -16.60 17.07
CA ASP A 211 23.32 -17.25 16.15
C ASP A 211 24.38 -16.28 15.57
N GLY A 212 24.50 -15.08 16.13
CA GLY A 212 25.43 -14.02 15.71
C GLY A 212 25.03 -13.31 14.42
N SER A 213 23.79 -13.49 13.95
CA SER A 213 23.29 -12.79 12.76
C SER A 213 22.84 -11.37 13.06
N LEU A 214 23.09 -10.46 12.13
CA LEU A 214 22.61 -9.09 12.15
C LEU A 214 21.81 -8.82 10.86
N TYR A 215 20.53 -8.45 11.01
CA TYR A 215 19.74 -7.93 9.91
C TYR A 215 19.71 -6.40 9.96
N MET A 216 20.02 -5.76 8.83
CA MET A 216 19.86 -4.32 8.65
C MET A 216 19.33 -4.02 7.24
N SER A 217 18.49 -3.01 7.13
CA SER A 217 17.92 -2.50 5.88
C SER A 217 18.32 -1.04 5.65
N GLY A 218 18.10 -0.52 4.44
CA GLY A 218 18.50 0.85 4.12
C GLY A 218 20.01 1.10 4.11
N LEU A 219 20.82 0.05 3.93
CA LEU A 219 22.27 0.21 3.90
C LEU A 219 22.72 0.86 2.58
N PRO A 220 23.59 1.88 2.60
CA PRO A 220 24.25 2.40 1.40
C PRO A 220 25.17 1.35 0.76
N ALA A 221 25.76 1.67 -0.40
CA ALA A 221 26.68 0.76 -1.09
C ALA A 221 27.95 0.44 -0.28
N GLN A 222 28.37 1.33 0.61
CA GLN A 222 29.50 1.13 1.52
C GLN A 222 29.29 1.92 2.80
N GLY A 223 29.80 1.41 3.92
CA GLY A 223 29.67 2.07 5.20
C GLY A 223 30.36 1.34 6.33
N ALA A 224 30.20 1.89 7.53
CA ALA A 224 30.66 1.29 8.77
C ALA A 224 29.48 1.18 9.74
N ILE A 225 29.47 0.10 10.50
CA ILE A 225 28.47 -0.20 11.53
C ILE A 225 29.21 -0.33 12.85
N THR A 226 28.81 0.47 13.82
CA THR A 226 29.31 0.38 15.18
C THR A 226 28.43 -0.60 15.96
N VAL A 227 29.02 -1.66 16.50
CA VAL A 227 28.35 -2.64 17.35
C VAL A 227 28.78 -2.44 18.80
N ARG A 228 27.80 -2.38 19.71
CA ARG A 228 28.02 -2.18 21.13
C ARG A 228 27.19 -3.16 21.97
N TRP A 229 27.84 -3.83 22.92
CA TRP A 229 27.17 -4.68 23.94
C TRP A 229 27.48 -4.27 25.39
N GLY A 230 28.16 -3.13 25.57
CA GLY A 230 28.39 -2.50 26.87
C GLY A 230 29.18 -1.20 26.71
N GLU A 231 29.54 -0.55 27.80
CA GLU A 231 30.17 0.79 27.79
C GLU A 231 31.70 0.74 27.73
N ALA A 232 32.32 -0.41 27.98
CA ALA A 232 33.78 -0.50 27.98
C ALA A 232 34.35 -0.51 26.55
N PRO A 233 35.57 0.01 26.31
CA PRO A 233 36.16 0.09 24.98
C PRO A 233 36.32 -1.26 24.26
N ASP A 234 36.48 -2.36 25.00
CA ASP A 234 36.56 -3.73 24.48
C ASP A 234 35.18 -4.30 24.09
N GLN A 235 34.10 -3.63 24.52
CA GLN A 235 32.69 -3.98 24.28
C GLN A 235 32.06 -3.24 23.09
N ILE A 236 32.90 -2.51 22.35
CA ILE A 236 32.57 -1.85 21.10
C ILE A 236 33.42 -2.49 19.99
N CYS A 237 32.86 -2.62 18.80
CA CYS A 237 33.63 -2.97 17.61
C CYS A 237 32.99 -2.39 16.34
N HIS A 238 33.77 -2.31 15.28
CA HIS A 238 33.34 -1.73 14.01
C HIS A 238 33.36 -2.76 12.88
N ILE A 239 32.29 -2.77 12.10
CA ILE A 239 32.14 -3.59 10.89
C ILE A 239 32.16 -2.66 9.68
N SER A 240 33.11 -2.82 8.77
CA SER A 240 33.09 -2.15 7.48
C SER A 240 32.55 -3.09 6.40
N TYR A 241 31.70 -2.58 5.51
CA TYR A 241 31.11 -3.37 4.44
C TYR A 241 31.12 -2.61 3.10
N GLN A 242 31.09 -3.38 2.01
CA GLN A 242 30.96 -2.87 0.65
C GLN A 242 30.07 -3.83 -0.15
N LEU A 243 29.05 -3.28 -0.81
CA LEU A 243 28.03 -3.99 -1.56
C LEU A 243 28.18 -3.70 -3.04
N THR A 244 27.98 -4.71 -3.86
CA THR A 244 27.84 -4.54 -5.31
C THR A 244 26.43 -4.10 -5.68
N GLU A 245 26.24 -3.53 -6.87
CA GLU A 245 24.89 -3.16 -7.35
C GLU A 245 23.91 -4.34 -7.38
N GLN A 246 24.40 -5.54 -7.68
CA GLN A 246 23.59 -6.76 -7.66
C GLN A 246 23.12 -7.10 -6.23
N GLN A 247 23.97 -6.89 -5.23
CA GLN A 247 23.61 -7.11 -3.83
C GLN A 247 22.62 -6.07 -3.31
N ILE A 248 22.74 -4.82 -3.76
CA ILE A 248 21.80 -3.74 -3.38
C ILE A 248 20.38 -4.02 -3.92
N ASN A 249 20.27 -4.57 -5.13
CA ASN A 249 18.99 -4.85 -5.77
C ASN A 249 18.41 -6.25 -5.45
N SER A 250 19.16 -7.07 -4.71
CA SER A 250 18.69 -8.38 -4.25
C SER A 250 17.68 -8.23 -3.11
N ALA A 251 16.79 -9.22 -2.95
CA ALA A 251 15.76 -9.15 -1.90
C ALA A 251 16.36 -9.15 -0.49
N ILE A 252 17.35 -10.02 -0.24
CA ILE A 252 18.21 -10.02 0.95
C ILE A 252 19.59 -10.53 0.52
N THR A 253 20.62 -9.76 0.85
CA THR A 253 22.03 -10.16 0.66
C THR A 253 22.54 -10.82 1.92
N ARG A 254 23.20 -11.98 1.79
CA ARG A 254 23.86 -12.68 2.90
C ARG A 254 25.37 -12.54 2.79
N MET A 255 26.04 -12.22 3.89
CA MET A 255 27.51 -12.13 3.94
C MET A 255 28.06 -12.37 5.34
N ASP A 256 29.37 -12.59 5.42
CA ASP A 256 30.11 -12.60 6.68
C ASP A 256 30.69 -11.21 6.96
N ALA A 257 30.70 -10.83 8.24
CA ALA A 257 31.18 -9.55 8.71
C ALA A 257 32.13 -9.73 9.90
N ILE A 258 33.36 -9.26 9.74
CA ILE A 258 34.37 -9.30 10.80
C ILE A 258 34.33 -7.98 11.56
N CYS A 259 34.07 -8.06 12.86
CA CYS A 259 34.12 -6.92 13.76
C CYS A 259 35.54 -6.70 14.26
N ARG A 260 36.04 -5.48 14.12
CA ARG A 260 37.39 -5.07 14.57
C ARG A 260 37.31 -4.16 15.78
#